data_AF-A0A821IFA8-F1
#
_entry.id   AF-A0A821IFA8-F1
#
_cell.length_a   1.000
_cell.length_b   1.000
_cell.length_c   1.000
_cell.angle_alpha   90.00
_cell.angle_beta   90.00
_cell.angle_gamma   90.00
#
_symmetry.space_group_name_H-M   'P 1'
#
loop_
_entity.id
_entity.type
_entity.pdbx_description
1 polymer ?
#
loop_
_entity_poly.entity_id
_entity_poly.type
_entity_poly.pdbx_seq_one_letter_code
_entity_poly.pdbx_strand_id
1 'polypeptide(L)'
;KQNIFLFRIKENRNGQGYFHIEPYLIWPDGSGEVLEQEYITCQSVLSKSLGPLSEWSSRIEVGRHSGYNMIHFTPVQCLSNVSNSSYSVSDHHKLNTKFEGTYEQMKILIDTMTKQWRILSITDLVYNHVANDCALLRDHPEAAYNLINSPHLKPAVLVDSILMQFTRDASEGKLLSKGIPDEIKEHHLQLIRHYLLNEIFPQYCLWEYYICDTNKLADSFI
;
A
#
# COMPACT_ATOMS: atom_id res chain seq x y z
N LYS A 1 -20.35 -15.42 -7.19
CA LYS A 1 -21.50 -15.02 -8.05
C LYS A 1 -21.42 -13.52 -8.27
N GLN A 2 -21.92 -13.01 -9.39
CA GLN A 2 -21.97 -11.58 -9.66
C GLN A 2 -23.04 -10.96 -8.76
N ASN A 3 -22.64 -10.02 -7.90
CA ASN A 3 -23.49 -9.42 -6.86
C ASN A 3 -23.86 -7.96 -7.18
N ILE A 4 -23.37 -7.44 -8.30
CA ILE A 4 -23.64 -6.08 -8.77
C ILE A 4 -24.28 -6.19 -10.15
N PHE A 5 -25.48 -5.63 -10.29
CA PHE A 5 -26.27 -5.68 -11.51
C PHE A 5 -26.43 -4.27 -12.06
N LEU A 6 -26.10 -4.10 -13.33
CA LEU A 6 -26.21 -2.84 -14.05
C LEU A 6 -27.50 -2.84 -14.87
N PHE A 7 -28.20 -1.71 -14.86
CA PHE A 7 -29.34 -1.51 -15.75
C PHE A 7 -29.20 -0.19 -16.51
N ARG A 8 -29.74 -0.16 -17.72
CA ARG A 8 -29.83 1.02 -18.57
C ARG A 8 -31.23 1.10 -19.18
N ILE A 9 -31.86 2.25 -19.05
CA ILE A 9 -33.14 2.59 -19.64
C ILE A 9 -32.89 2.92 -21.12
N LYS A 10 -33.48 2.13 -22.03
CA LYS A 10 -33.17 2.18 -23.47
C LYS A 10 -33.35 3.56 -24.13
N GLU A 11 -34.30 4.35 -23.66
CA GLU A 11 -34.70 5.62 -24.30
C GLU A 11 -34.23 6.88 -23.55
N ASN A 12 -33.52 6.73 -22.43
CA ASN A 12 -32.99 7.86 -21.67
C ASN A 12 -31.47 7.71 -21.50
N ARG A 13 -30.69 8.59 -22.14
CA ARG A 13 -29.22 8.59 -22.06
C ARG A 13 -28.70 8.78 -20.63
N ASN A 14 -29.50 9.35 -19.72
CA ASN A 14 -29.18 9.54 -18.31
C ASN A 14 -29.81 8.47 -17.38
N GLY A 15 -30.59 7.53 -17.92
CA GLY A 15 -31.24 6.48 -17.16
C GLY A 15 -30.34 5.25 -17.02
N GLN A 16 -29.29 5.31 -16.21
CA GLN A 16 -28.52 4.13 -15.85
C GLN A 16 -28.28 4.07 -14.34
N GLY A 17 -28.17 2.88 -13.82
CA GLY A 17 -27.91 2.65 -12.41
C GLY A 17 -27.40 1.25 -12.14
N TYR A 18 -27.17 0.98 -10.88
CA TYR A 18 -26.81 -0.34 -10.40
C TYR A 18 -27.56 -0.65 -9.12
N PHE A 19 -27.71 -1.93 -8.83
CA PHE A 19 -28.14 -2.40 -7.52
C PHE A 19 -27.23 -3.55 -7.08
N HIS A 20 -27.11 -3.67 -5.76
CA HIS A 20 -26.34 -4.72 -5.12
C HIS A 20 -27.28 -5.82 -4.63
N ILE A 21 -26.87 -7.07 -4.81
CA ILE A 21 -27.43 -8.20 -4.10
C ILE A 21 -26.38 -8.64 -3.09
N GLU A 22 -26.71 -8.50 -1.82
CA GLU A 22 -25.86 -8.89 -0.72
C GLU A 22 -25.52 -10.39 -0.76
N PRO A 23 -24.28 -10.78 -0.45
CA PRO A 23 -23.93 -12.19 -0.35
C PRO A 23 -24.61 -12.83 0.86
N TYR A 24 -25.12 -14.05 0.67
CA TYR A 24 -25.48 -14.91 1.78
C TYR A 24 -24.22 -15.56 2.35
N LEU A 25 -23.96 -15.33 3.64
CA LEU A 25 -22.88 -15.98 4.38
C LEU A 25 -23.41 -17.28 4.99
N ILE A 26 -23.27 -18.38 4.25
CA ILE A 26 -23.82 -19.69 4.65
C ILE A 26 -22.76 -20.49 5.41
N TRP A 27 -23.14 -21.09 6.53
CA TRP A 27 -22.25 -21.99 7.26
C TRP A 27 -21.99 -23.28 6.48
N PRO A 28 -20.71 -23.68 6.26
CA PRO A 28 -20.36 -24.88 5.50
C PRO A 28 -20.39 -26.15 6.37
N ASP A 29 -21.25 -26.18 7.39
CA ASP A 29 -21.49 -27.34 8.28
C ASP A 29 -22.68 -28.20 7.81
N GLY A 30 -23.31 -27.83 6.69
CA GLY A 30 -24.46 -28.54 6.12
C GLY A 30 -25.81 -28.16 6.76
N SER A 31 -25.83 -27.26 7.75
CA SER A 31 -27.08 -26.76 8.35
C SER A 31 -27.94 -25.96 7.37
N GLY A 32 -27.31 -25.33 6.37
CA GLY A 32 -27.96 -24.38 5.48
C GLY A 32 -28.29 -23.04 6.14
N GLU A 33 -27.85 -22.83 7.38
CA GLU A 33 -28.09 -21.60 8.12
C GLU A 33 -27.25 -20.44 7.56
N VAL A 34 -27.87 -19.27 7.50
CA VAL A 34 -27.28 -18.03 7.00
C VAL A 34 -26.89 -17.15 8.19
N LEU A 35 -25.65 -16.67 8.22
CA LEU A 35 -25.25 -15.56 9.07
C LEU A 35 -25.74 -14.26 8.43
N GLU A 36 -26.73 -13.62 9.06
CA GLU A 36 -27.15 -12.26 8.68
C GLU A 36 -26.00 -11.28 8.92
N GLN A 37 -25.86 -10.28 8.03
CA GLN A 37 -24.70 -9.38 8.04
C GLN A 37 -24.69 -8.49 9.29
N GLU A 38 -25.86 -8.18 9.82
CA GLU A 38 -26.08 -7.42 11.05
C GLU A 38 -25.57 -8.15 12.29
N TYR A 39 -25.41 -9.47 12.22
CA TYR A 39 -24.86 -10.28 13.32
C TYR A 39 -23.36 -10.49 13.22
N ILE A 40 -22.67 -9.91 12.24
CA ILE A 40 -21.21 -10.03 12.13
C ILE A 40 -20.55 -9.28 13.30
N THR A 41 -19.76 -10.02 14.07
CA THR A 41 -18.85 -9.50 15.08
C THR A 41 -17.43 -9.90 14.67
N CYS A 42 -16.66 -8.91 14.20
CA CYS A 42 -15.35 -9.15 13.60
C CYS A 42 -14.21 -8.69 14.51
N GLN A 43 -13.25 -9.59 14.77
CA GLN A 43 -11.99 -9.26 15.44
C GLN A 43 -10.88 -9.12 14.40
N SER A 44 -10.23 -7.96 14.35
CA SER A 44 -9.03 -7.77 13.53
C SER A 44 -7.79 -8.22 14.28
N VAL A 45 -6.94 -9.01 13.62
CA VAL A 45 -5.67 -9.49 14.16
C VAL A 45 -4.52 -9.09 13.24
N LEU A 46 -3.43 -8.63 13.85
CA LEU A 46 -2.19 -8.36 13.13
C LEU A 46 -1.49 -9.69 12.86
N SER A 47 -1.63 -10.24 11.66
CA SER A 47 -1.12 -11.56 11.27
C SER A 47 0.37 -11.73 11.60
N LYS A 48 1.18 -10.68 11.38
CA LYS A 48 2.61 -10.66 11.74
C LYS A 48 2.92 -10.82 13.23
N SER A 49 1.94 -10.60 14.10
CA SER A 49 2.05 -10.72 15.56
C SER A 49 1.49 -12.04 16.10
N LEU A 50 0.91 -12.89 15.25
CA LEU A 50 0.39 -14.21 15.63
C LEU A 50 1.47 -15.29 15.73
N GLY A 51 2.73 -14.98 15.40
CA GLY A 51 3.84 -15.94 15.49
C GLY A 51 3.74 -17.05 14.44
N PRO A 52 4.36 -18.22 14.70
CA PRO A 52 4.27 -19.38 13.81
C PRO A 52 2.82 -19.84 13.62
N LEU A 53 2.49 -20.29 12.41
CA LEU A 53 1.13 -20.69 12.02
C LEU A 53 0.56 -21.82 12.90
N SER A 54 1.45 -22.68 13.42
CA SER A 54 1.09 -23.75 14.36
C SER A 54 0.44 -23.24 15.66
N GLU A 55 0.70 -22.00 16.06
CA GLU A 55 0.16 -21.38 17.26
C GLU A 55 -1.07 -20.50 17.00
N TRP A 56 -1.43 -20.25 15.75
CA TRP A 56 -2.53 -19.32 15.43
C TRP A 56 -3.87 -19.81 15.99
N SER A 57 -4.12 -21.13 15.94
CA SER A 57 -5.35 -21.74 16.45
C SER A 57 -5.61 -21.36 17.91
N SER A 58 -4.62 -21.55 18.79
CA SER A 58 -4.77 -21.24 20.23
C SER A 58 -4.88 -19.75 20.49
N ARG A 59 -4.19 -18.91 19.71
CA ARG A 59 -4.26 -17.45 19.83
C ARG A 59 -5.61 -16.90 19.37
N ILE A 60 -6.20 -17.46 18.32
CA ILE A 60 -7.53 -17.09 17.79
C ILE A 60 -8.66 -17.61 18.70
N GLU A 61 -8.42 -18.66 19.48
CA GLU A 61 -9.42 -19.24 20.38
C GLU A 61 -9.96 -18.22 21.40
N VAL A 62 -9.15 -17.25 21.80
CA VAL A 62 -9.59 -16.14 22.65
C VAL A 62 -10.71 -15.33 21.98
N GLY A 63 -10.59 -15.08 20.68
CA GLY A 63 -11.63 -14.41 19.89
C GLY A 63 -12.93 -15.22 19.86
N ARG A 64 -12.82 -16.54 19.66
CA ARG A 64 -13.96 -17.46 19.72
C ARG A 64 -14.68 -17.39 21.08
N HIS A 65 -13.95 -17.55 22.17
CA HIS A 65 -14.53 -17.53 23.52
C HIS A 65 -15.08 -16.16 23.93
N SER A 66 -14.66 -15.09 23.23
CA SER A 66 -15.19 -13.73 23.39
C SER A 66 -16.45 -13.47 22.56
N GLY A 67 -16.91 -14.43 21.77
CA GLY A 67 -18.16 -14.33 21.00
C GLY A 67 -18.02 -13.77 19.58
N TYR A 68 -16.80 -13.57 19.07
CA TYR A 68 -16.59 -13.15 17.68
C TYR A 68 -16.91 -14.29 16.71
N ASN A 69 -17.62 -13.97 15.63
CA ASN A 69 -17.98 -14.91 14.56
C ASN A 69 -17.23 -14.65 13.23
N MET A 70 -16.33 -13.67 13.21
CA MET A 70 -15.43 -13.42 12.09
C MET A 70 -14.05 -12.96 12.58
N ILE A 71 -12.99 -13.44 11.94
CA ILE A 71 -11.63 -12.94 12.12
C ILE A 71 -11.16 -12.23 10.86
N HIS A 72 -10.70 -10.99 11.00
CA HIS A 72 -10.03 -10.25 9.95
C HIS A 72 -8.51 -10.34 10.13
N PHE A 73 -7.84 -10.97 9.16
CA PHE A 73 -6.39 -11.02 9.09
C PHE A 73 -5.86 -9.83 8.29
N THR A 74 -4.93 -9.06 8.86
CA THR A 74 -4.07 -8.20 8.01
C THR A 74 -3.30 -9.07 6.99
N PRO A 75 -2.73 -8.52 5.91
CA PRO A 75 -2.14 -9.31 4.84
C PRO A 75 -1.21 -10.42 5.36
N VAL A 76 -1.44 -11.63 4.88
CA VAL A 76 -0.70 -12.84 5.27
C VAL A 76 0.48 -13.12 4.33
N GLN A 77 0.58 -12.35 3.26
CA GLN A 77 1.59 -12.49 2.23
C GLN A 77 2.97 -12.04 2.72
N CYS A 78 4.01 -12.36 1.95
CA CYS A 78 5.36 -11.88 2.20
C CYS A 78 5.40 -10.34 2.33
N LEU A 79 6.04 -9.87 3.38
CA LEU A 79 6.21 -8.45 3.66
C LEU A 79 7.61 -7.98 3.27
N SER A 80 7.78 -6.66 3.15
CA SER A 80 9.08 -6.04 2.95
C SER A 80 10.07 -6.39 4.06
N ASN A 81 11.31 -6.70 3.68
CA ASN A 81 12.39 -6.91 4.64
C ASN A 81 12.91 -5.58 5.24
N VAL A 82 12.56 -4.45 4.62
CA VAL A 82 13.01 -3.12 5.03
C VAL A 82 12.08 -2.53 6.09
N SER A 83 10.78 -2.45 5.79
CA SER A 83 9.80 -1.81 6.69
C SER A 83 9.10 -2.80 7.62
N ASN A 84 8.93 -4.06 7.20
CA ASN A 84 8.12 -5.08 7.88
C ASN A 84 6.69 -4.58 8.24
N SER A 85 6.17 -3.61 7.49
CA SER A 85 4.78 -3.14 7.59
C SER A 85 3.82 -4.18 7.05
N SER A 86 2.69 -4.40 7.72
CA SER A 86 1.68 -5.39 7.30
C SER A 86 1.09 -5.12 5.92
N TYR A 87 1.18 -3.87 5.44
CA TYR A 87 0.64 -3.46 4.14
C TYR A 87 1.72 -3.30 3.06
N SER A 88 3.01 -3.42 3.43
CA SER A 88 4.12 -3.37 2.48
C SER A 88 4.40 -4.78 1.95
N VAL A 89 3.54 -5.27 1.06
CA VAL A 89 3.61 -6.63 0.50
C VAL A 89 4.70 -6.72 -0.57
N SER A 90 5.66 -7.63 -0.39
CA SER A 90 6.79 -7.85 -1.30
C SER A 90 6.54 -8.97 -2.33
N ASP A 91 5.63 -9.90 -2.04
CA ASP A 91 5.17 -10.95 -2.97
C ASP A 91 3.74 -11.37 -2.60
N HIS A 92 2.75 -10.97 -3.42
CA HIS A 92 1.33 -11.25 -3.19
C HIS A 92 0.97 -12.73 -3.34
N HIS A 93 1.84 -13.55 -3.93
CA HIS A 93 1.57 -14.97 -4.20
C HIS A 93 2.18 -15.90 -3.17
N LYS A 94 3.04 -15.41 -2.28
CA LYS A 94 3.71 -16.22 -1.26
C LYS A 94 3.25 -15.84 0.14
N LEU A 95 3.05 -16.86 0.98
CA LEU A 95 2.79 -16.68 2.39
C LEU A 95 4.04 -16.12 3.08
N ASN A 96 3.86 -15.25 4.08
CA ASN A 96 4.96 -14.73 4.88
C ASN A 96 5.75 -15.87 5.53
N THR A 97 7.04 -15.96 5.21
CA THR A 97 7.93 -17.03 5.69
C THR A 97 8.11 -17.03 7.20
N LYS A 98 7.88 -15.89 7.89
CA LYS A 98 7.92 -15.80 9.35
C LYS A 98 6.80 -16.58 10.04
N PHE A 99 5.78 -17.01 9.30
CA PHE A 99 4.75 -17.89 9.86
C PHE A 99 5.17 -19.35 9.89
N GLU A 100 6.30 -19.71 9.27
CA GLU A 100 6.82 -21.09 9.30
C GLU A 100 5.78 -22.13 8.87
N GLY A 101 4.97 -21.80 7.87
CA GLY A 101 3.88 -22.65 7.42
C GLY A 101 3.53 -22.49 5.95
N THR A 102 2.50 -23.20 5.50
CA THR A 102 2.05 -23.22 4.10
C THR A 102 0.59 -22.78 3.95
N TYR A 103 0.17 -22.49 2.72
CA TYR A 103 -1.23 -22.20 2.44
C TYR A 103 -2.14 -23.40 2.71
N GLU A 104 -1.66 -24.63 2.58
CA GLU A 104 -2.41 -25.84 2.95
C GLU A 104 -2.68 -25.88 4.45
N GLN A 105 -1.68 -25.58 5.28
CA GLN A 105 -1.86 -25.49 6.74
C GLN A 105 -2.79 -24.34 7.13
N MET A 106 -2.68 -23.19 6.45
CA MET A 106 -3.59 -22.07 6.65
C MET A 106 -5.01 -22.45 6.27
N LYS A 107 -5.20 -23.17 5.17
CA LYS A 107 -6.50 -23.70 4.77
C LYS A 107 -7.09 -24.62 5.83
N ILE A 108 -6.28 -25.49 6.45
CA ILE A 108 -6.72 -26.34 7.56
C ILE A 108 -7.20 -25.51 8.76
N LEU A 109 -6.48 -24.43 9.10
CA LEU A 109 -6.90 -23.49 10.15
C LEU A 109 -8.23 -22.83 9.81
N ILE A 110 -8.37 -22.26 8.60
CA ILE A 110 -9.62 -21.62 8.16
C ILE A 110 -10.79 -22.61 8.10
N ASP A 111 -10.56 -23.84 7.62
CA ASP A 111 -11.57 -24.89 7.61
C ASP A 111 -11.99 -25.28 9.04
N THR A 112 -11.05 -25.34 9.99
CA THR A 112 -11.32 -25.57 11.42
C THR A 112 -12.18 -24.46 12.01
N MET A 113 -11.76 -23.20 11.83
CA MET A 113 -12.52 -22.03 12.29
C MET A 113 -13.94 -22.03 11.73
N THR A 114 -14.09 -22.28 10.43
CA THR A 114 -15.38 -22.16 9.76
C THR A 114 -16.31 -23.32 10.10
N LYS A 115 -15.82 -24.57 10.04
CA LYS A 115 -16.65 -25.78 10.19
C LYS A 115 -16.88 -26.19 11.64
N GLN A 116 -15.89 -25.98 12.51
CA GLN A 116 -15.97 -26.42 13.91
C GLN A 116 -16.33 -25.29 14.86
N TRP A 117 -15.87 -24.06 14.58
CA TRP A 117 -16.06 -22.92 15.49
C TRP A 117 -17.13 -21.95 15.03
N ARG A 118 -17.64 -22.11 13.79
CA ARG A 118 -18.57 -21.17 13.14
C ARG A 118 -18.02 -19.75 13.18
N ILE A 119 -16.76 -19.63 12.77
CA ILE A 119 -16.03 -18.37 12.62
C ILE A 119 -15.60 -18.24 11.17
N LEU A 120 -16.07 -17.19 10.50
CA LEU A 120 -15.62 -16.82 9.16
C LEU A 120 -14.27 -16.09 9.21
N SER A 121 -13.63 -15.94 8.06
CA SER A 121 -12.40 -15.16 7.94
C SER A 121 -12.40 -14.27 6.72
N ILE A 122 -11.80 -13.09 6.86
CA ILE A 122 -11.48 -12.20 5.74
C ILE A 122 -10.02 -11.77 5.84
N THR A 123 -9.45 -11.30 4.73
CA THR A 123 -8.12 -10.70 4.70
C THR A 123 -8.14 -9.42 3.89
N ASP A 124 -7.30 -8.48 4.27
CA ASP A 124 -7.02 -7.30 3.46
C ASP A 124 -6.37 -7.69 2.12
N LEU A 125 -6.74 -6.96 1.06
CA LEU A 125 -6.12 -7.03 -0.25
C LEU A 125 -5.52 -5.67 -0.58
N VAL A 126 -4.22 -5.64 -0.87
CA VAL A 126 -3.46 -4.41 -1.15
C VAL A 126 -3.23 -4.28 -2.65
N TYR A 127 -4.07 -3.49 -3.31
CA TYR A 127 -4.01 -3.27 -4.76
C TYR A 127 -3.26 -2.01 -5.19
N ASN A 128 -3.22 -1.00 -4.32
CA ASN A 128 -2.75 0.33 -4.68
C ASN A 128 -1.23 0.48 -4.68
N HIS A 129 -0.50 -0.43 -4.02
CA HIS A 129 0.95 -0.38 -3.94
C HIS A 129 1.54 -1.77 -3.68
N VAL A 130 2.86 -1.87 -3.91
CA VAL A 130 3.70 -3.00 -3.52
C VAL A 130 4.89 -2.48 -2.72
N ALA A 131 5.60 -3.35 -2.01
CA ALA A 131 6.82 -2.97 -1.30
C ALA A 131 7.90 -2.47 -2.27
N ASN A 132 8.75 -1.54 -1.80
CA ASN A 132 9.87 -1.03 -2.59
C ASN A 132 10.92 -2.11 -2.95
N ASP A 133 10.97 -3.20 -2.20
CA ASP A 133 11.80 -4.38 -2.43
C ASP A 133 11.05 -5.53 -3.13
N CYS A 134 9.87 -5.26 -3.70
CA CYS A 134 9.13 -6.24 -4.49
C CYS A 134 9.89 -6.61 -5.77
N ALA A 135 10.13 -7.91 -5.99
CA ALA A 135 10.89 -8.38 -7.15
C ALA A 135 10.22 -8.01 -8.48
N LEU A 136 8.88 -7.93 -8.52
CA LEU A 136 8.11 -7.58 -9.71
C LEU A 136 8.49 -6.20 -10.25
N LEU A 137 8.85 -5.24 -9.40
CA LEU A 137 9.25 -3.90 -9.86
C LEU A 137 10.60 -3.88 -10.60
N ARG A 138 11.45 -4.89 -10.39
CA ARG A 138 12.72 -5.02 -11.13
C ARG A 138 12.50 -5.55 -12.54
N ASP A 139 11.62 -6.53 -12.66
CA ASP A 139 11.32 -7.20 -13.93
C ASP A 139 10.30 -6.39 -14.76
N HIS A 140 9.40 -5.68 -14.10
CA HIS A 140 8.31 -4.89 -14.67
C HIS A 140 8.26 -3.46 -14.11
N PRO A 141 9.26 -2.61 -14.39
CA PRO A 141 9.29 -1.23 -13.91
C PRO A 141 8.16 -0.36 -14.48
N GLU A 142 7.53 -0.79 -15.58
CA GLU A 142 6.34 -0.15 -16.17
C GLU A 142 5.08 -0.29 -15.32
N ALA A 143 5.06 -1.24 -14.36
CA ALA A 143 3.95 -1.42 -13.44
C ALA A 143 3.83 -0.27 -12.41
N ALA A 144 4.88 0.54 -12.24
CA ALA A 144 4.89 1.73 -11.40
C ALA A 144 4.97 3.01 -12.24
N TYR A 145 4.72 4.15 -11.60
CA TYR A 145 4.94 5.46 -12.23
C TYR A 145 6.44 5.74 -12.35
N ASN A 146 6.93 5.94 -13.58
CA ASN A 146 8.33 6.22 -13.87
C ASN A 146 8.48 7.34 -14.92
N LEU A 147 9.71 7.77 -15.21
CA LEU A 147 9.96 8.89 -16.13
C LEU A 147 9.64 8.59 -17.61
N ILE A 148 9.35 7.33 -17.96
CA ILE A 148 8.97 6.88 -19.30
C ILE A 148 7.44 6.92 -19.45
N ASN A 149 6.70 6.24 -18.58
CA ASN A 149 5.23 6.17 -18.64
C ASN A 149 4.54 7.39 -18.01
N SER A 150 5.25 8.15 -17.17
CA SER A 150 4.73 9.29 -16.41
C SER A 150 5.69 10.49 -16.48
N PRO A 151 5.98 11.00 -17.70
CA PRO A 151 6.98 12.05 -17.91
C PRO A 151 6.64 13.38 -17.21
N HIS A 152 5.38 13.61 -16.85
CA HIS A 152 4.95 14.75 -16.05
C HIS A 152 5.57 14.77 -14.63
N LEU A 153 6.11 13.64 -14.16
CA LEU A 153 6.80 13.53 -12.88
C LEU A 153 8.26 14.01 -12.91
N LYS A 154 8.83 14.34 -14.07
CA LYS A 154 10.23 14.79 -14.19
C LYS A 154 10.59 15.93 -13.22
N PRO A 155 9.80 17.02 -13.09
CA PRO A 155 10.12 18.08 -12.14
C PRO A 155 10.12 17.58 -10.69
N ALA A 156 9.15 16.72 -10.33
CA ALA A 156 9.04 16.18 -8.98
C ALA A 156 10.21 15.25 -8.63
N VAL A 157 10.61 14.37 -9.54
CA VAL A 157 11.77 13.48 -9.35
C VAL A 157 13.07 14.28 -9.22
N LEU A 158 13.21 15.39 -9.96
CA LEU A 158 14.37 16.27 -9.84
C LEU A 158 14.41 16.95 -8.46
N VAL A 159 13.28 17.49 -7.98
CA VAL A 159 13.18 18.07 -6.64
C VAL A 159 13.51 17.05 -5.55
N ASP A 160 12.96 15.84 -5.63
CA ASP A 160 13.23 14.77 -4.66
C ASP A 160 14.72 14.37 -4.66
N SER A 161 15.34 14.27 -5.84
CA SER A 161 16.78 13.99 -5.99
C SER A 161 17.65 15.08 -5.35
N ILE A 162 17.28 16.36 -5.52
CA ILE A 162 17.97 17.51 -4.90
C ILE A 162 17.89 17.41 -3.38
N LEU A 163 16.72 17.13 -2.82
CA LEU A 163 16.52 17.02 -1.38
C LEU A 163 17.24 15.80 -0.78
N MET A 164 17.27 14.67 -1.49
CA MET A 164 18.06 13.51 -1.10
C MET A 164 19.56 13.84 -1.08
N GLN A 165 20.06 14.52 -2.11
CA GLN A 165 21.47 14.92 -2.18
C GLN A 165 21.82 15.91 -1.06
N PHE A 166 20.97 16.90 -0.81
CA PHE A 166 21.10 17.81 0.33
C PHE A 166 21.21 17.05 1.65
N THR A 167 20.35 16.06 1.88
CA THR A 167 20.36 15.25 3.11
C THR A 167 21.68 14.49 3.27
N ARG A 168 22.19 13.91 2.17
CA ARG A 168 23.50 13.22 2.18
C ARG A 168 24.63 14.20 2.50
N ASP A 169 24.67 15.34 1.83
CA ASP A 169 25.72 16.33 2.03
C ASP A 169 25.72 16.91 3.45
N ALA A 170 24.54 17.12 4.04
CA ALA A 170 24.41 17.49 5.46
C ALA A 170 24.95 16.39 6.38
N SER A 171 24.55 15.13 6.16
CA SER A 171 24.99 13.99 6.97
C SER A 171 26.49 13.70 6.91
N GLU A 172 27.14 14.08 5.80
CA GLU A 172 28.58 13.95 5.60
C GLU A 172 29.36 15.20 6.07
N GLY A 173 28.68 16.18 6.68
CA GLY A 173 29.29 17.40 7.21
C GLY A 173 29.76 18.40 6.13
N LYS A 174 29.45 18.17 4.84
CA LYS A 174 29.87 19.06 3.74
C LYS A 174 29.25 20.45 3.84
N LEU A 175 28.11 20.56 4.51
CA LEU A 175 27.36 21.81 4.67
C LEU A 175 27.68 22.56 5.97
N LEU A 176 28.67 22.10 6.76
CA LEU A 176 29.09 22.78 8.00
C LEU A 176 29.56 24.22 7.74
N SER A 177 30.25 24.46 6.63
CA SER A 177 30.67 25.80 6.20
C SER A 177 29.50 26.74 5.90
N LYS A 178 28.31 26.17 5.65
CA LYS A 178 27.04 26.88 5.46
C LYS A 178 26.20 26.97 6.74
N GLY A 179 26.75 26.50 7.88
CA GLY A 179 26.06 26.46 9.17
C GLY A 179 24.97 25.39 9.26
N ILE A 180 24.99 24.38 8.37
CA ILE A 180 24.04 23.26 8.37
C ILE A 180 24.79 22.00 8.81
N PRO A 181 24.63 21.56 10.07
CA PRO A 181 25.25 20.35 10.57
C PRO A 181 24.43 19.09 10.19
N ASP A 182 25.00 17.94 10.52
CA ASP A 182 24.37 16.61 10.46
C ASP A 182 23.23 16.46 11.47
N GLU A 183 23.31 17.14 12.63
CA GLU A 183 22.23 17.21 13.62
C GLU A 183 21.39 18.51 13.48
N ILE A 184 20.24 18.40 12.81
CA ILE A 184 19.36 19.55 12.55
C ILE A 184 18.55 19.91 13.81
N LYS A 185 18.54 21.21 14.14
CA LYS A 185 17.75 21.82 15.22
C LYS A 185 16.94 22.96 14.62
N GLU A 186 15.93 23.44 15.36
CA GLU A 186 14.98 24.45 14.85
C GLU A 186 15.65 25.70 14.28
N HIS A 187 16.73 26.19 14.91
CA HIS A 187 17.46 27.38 14.44
C HIS A 187 18.21 27.16 13.11
N HIS A 188 18.48 25.92 12.71
CA HIS A 188 19.07 25.61 11.41
C HIS A 188 18.06 25.71 10.25
N LEU A 189 16.74 25.70 10.53
CA LEU A 189 15.70 25.64 9.48
C LEU A 189 15.75 26.84 8.53
N GLN A 190 16.06 28.04 9.04
CA GLN A 190 16.18 29.22 8.19
C GLN A 190 17.42 29.17 7.29
N LEU A 191 18.53 28.61 7.78
CA LEU A 191 19.74 28.39 6.98
C LEU A 191 19.47 27.37 5.88
N ILE A 192 18.80 26.26 6.22
CA ILE A 192 18.39 25.23 5.26
C ILE A 192 17.47 25.82 4.18
N ARG A 193 16.45 26.59 4.59
CA ARG A 193 15.55 27.27 3.66
C ARG A 193 16.32 28.21 2.73
N HIS A 194 17.24 29.01 3.27
CA HIS A 194 18.04 29.94 2.48
C HIS A 194 18.92 29.19 1.48
N TYR A 195 19.65 28.17 1.94
CA TYR A 195 20.54 27.36 1.11
C TYR A 195 19.76 26.67 -0.03
N LEU A 196 18.65 26.01 0.28
CA LEU A 196 17.86 25.32 -0.74
C LEU A 196 17.22 26.29 -1.74
N LEU A 197 16.52 27.34 -1.26
CA LEU A 197 15.74 28.22 -2.13
C LEU A 197 16.59 29.24 -2.92
N ASN A 198 17.69 29.72 -2.36
CA ASN A 198 18.48 30.80 -2.97
C ASN A 198 19.77 30.31 -3.61
N GLU A 199 20.35 29.20 -3.13
CA GLU A 199 21.60 28.67 -3.69
C GLU A 199 21.34 27.47 -4.59
N ILE A 200 20.56 26.48 -4.15
CA ILE A 200 20.46 25.18 -4.84
C ILE A 200 19.38 25.16 -5.93
N PHE A 201 18.11 25.37 -5.60
CA PHE A 201 17.02 25.27 -6.58
C PHE A 201 17.18 26.18 -7.81
N PRO A 202 17.71 27.41 -7.71
CA PRO A 202 17.93 28.26 -8.88
C PRO A 202 18.87 27.66 -9.93
N GLN A 203 19.81 26.78 -9.54
CA GLN A 203 20.75 26.14 -10.47
C GLN A 203 20.07 25.14 -11.42
N TYR A 204 18.87 24.66 -11.09
CA TYR A 204 18.15 23.65 -11.85
C TYR A 204 17.06 24.22 -12.76
N CYS A 205 16.86 25.55 -12.75
CA CYS A 205 15.89 26.26 -13.58
C CYS A 205 14.50 25.59 -13.63
N LEU A 206 13.96 25.16 -12.47
CA LEU A 206 12.70 24.37 -12.40
C LEU A 206 11.50 25.06 -13.08
N TRP A 207 11.50 26.39 -13.17
CA TRP A 207 10.47 27.16 -13.87
C TRP A 207 10.44 26.89 -15.38
N GLU A 208 11.55 26.46 -15.99
CA GLU A 208 11.64 26.14 -17.42
C GLU A 208 10.74 24.96 -17.82
N TYR A 209 10.33 24.11 -16.87
CA TYR A 209 9.33 23.07 -17.11
C TYR A 209 7.91 23.63 -17.36
N TYR A 210 7.68 24.90 -17.08
CA TYR A 210 6.36 25.55 -17.17
C TYR A 210 6.30 26.66 -18.24
N ILE A 211 7.42 26.98 -18.88
CA ILE A 211 7.53 28.06 -19.87
C ILE A 211 8.18 27.57 -21.16
N CYS A 212 8.05 28.36 -22.22
CA CYS A 212 8.74 28.10 -23.48
C CYS A 212 10.00 28.96 -23.61
N ASP A 213 11.03 28.42 -24.25
CA ASP A 213 12.23 29.16 -24.64
C ASP A 213 11.90 30.06 -25.85
N THR A 214 11.75 31.36 -25.60
CA THR A 214 11.33 32.33 -26.62
C THR A 214 12.36 32.50 -27.74
N ASN A 215 13.65 32.37 -27.43
CA ASN A 215 14.72 32.53 -28.42
C ASN A 215 14.75 31.34 -29.36
N LYS A 216 14.72 30.10 -28.82
CA LYS A 216 14.65 28.89 -29.67
C LYS A 216 13.39 28.85 -30.51
N LEU A 217 12.25 29.29 -29.96
CA LEU A 217 11.02 29.40 -30.73
C LEU A 217 11.19 30.38 -31.88
N ALA A 218 11.70 31.59 -31.63
CA ALA A 218 11.93 32.59 -32.66
C ALA A 218 12.87 32.08 -33.78
N ASP A 219 13.97 31.43 -33.41
CA ASP A 219 14.92 30.86 -34.38
C ASP A 219 14.29 29.75 -35.25
N SER A 220 13.32 29.00 -34.73
CA SER A 220 12.62 27.95 -35.50
C SER A 220 11.64 28.49 -36.56
N PHE A 221 11.30 29.78 -36.50
CA PHE A 221 10.43 30.44 -37.48
C PHE A 221 11.20 31.11 -38.63
N ILE A 222 12.54 31.19 -38.54
CA ILE A 222 13.43 31.78 -39.56
C ILE A 222 14.03 30.66 -40.41
#